data_AF-X6NZQ5-F1
#
_entry.id   AF-X6NZQ5-F1
#
_cell.length_a   1.000
_cell.length_b   1.000
_cell.length_c   1.000
_cell.angle_alpha   90.00
_cell.angle_beta   90.00
_cell.angle_gamma   90.00
#
_symmetry.space_group_name_H-M   'P 1'
#
loop_
_entity.id
_entity.type
_entity.pdbx_description
1 polymer ?
#
loop_
_entity_poly.entity_id
_entity_poly.type
_entity_poly.pdbx_seq_one_letter_code
_entity_poly.pdbx_strand_id
1 'polypeptide(L)'
;MITTLAKALFKHTWPKRQSLCIPFPLLIRSRQLHGTQQQIVLEEHKDAEHTKTLKEQQGASSKKCSELKKYNKIKIIIDIVHQKQIPLNTIFCSAALYYLGMCNEFGLQTHYFKQWFNHQLNQSDENVLSPNITTFTAMIKGCSKREDSKQALFYFNLMINKYRINPNLITYVLLLSACSNANDMKNAELIWDKMKNDSNIQINDIAINAMLNVYSKCGETTKMMKILDYSQRSEQFIPINEISCTIIMSGFLEANKIKEMFDFYEQRIPRLLLKNTVNLKCENLITQRSVGHLKMMEMLNENEKEKLSFHHKQYLNIFRNELYPNIQSKPTTISFRHMDHLIQSYVLLHKRSWMKVVKEIERILFEEPDFDHNFSWWDTDARNKNKVVLNFSSMSPITTCFLLRYLMTFQRDELKKKFKNDPIKIVGGKSQYSNITRIGDWKEEYNSPQKKLIEDELKKWKVPIRLEQDKKNPMIWCLNETDVSSFFQIVRHHDVYK
;
A
#
# COMPACT_ATOMS: atom_id res chain seq x y z
N MET A 1 -23.07 3.01 29.29
CA MET A 1 -23.44 2.36 28.00
C MET A 1 -22.64 2.94 26.82
N ILE A 2 -22.65 4.25 26.58
CA ILE A 2 -21.93 4.91 25.45
C ILE A 2 -20.40 4.72 25.55
N THR A 3 -19.81 4.88 26.73
CA THR A 3 -18.37 4.62 26.96
C THR A 3 -18.03 3.14 26.75
N THR A 4 -18.97 2.24 27.02
CA THR A 4 -18.85 0.79 26.80
C THR A 4 -18.96 0.46 25.31
N LEU A 5 -19.84 1.13 24.57
CA LEU A 5 -19.96 1.04 23.10
C LEU A 5 -18.73 1.63 22.40
N ALA A 6 -18.20 2.76 22.86
CA ALA A 6 -16.95 3.33 22.38
C ALA A 6 -15.77 2.38 22.67
N LYS A 7 -15.66 1.85 23.90
CA LYS A 7 -14.66 0.83 24.24
C LYS A 7 -14.84 -0.47 23.45
N ALA A 8 -16.06 -0.89 23.14
CA ALA A 8 -16.35 -2.07 22.31
C ALA A 8 -15.96 -1.82 20.85
N LEU A 9 -16.20 -0.62 20.31
CA LEU A 9 -15.68 -0.17 19.02
C LEU A 9 -14.15 -0.21 19.01
N PHE A 10 -13.49 0.28 20.06
CA PHE A 10 -12.02 0.22 20.20
C PHE A 10 -11.48 -1.22 20.34
N LYS A 11 -12.16 -2.11 21.08
CA LYS A 11 -11.70 -3.47 21.39
C LYS A 11 -11.95 -4.48 20.25
N HIS A 12 -13.06 -4.35 19.50
CA HIS A 12 -13.38 -5.27 18.39
C HIS A 12 -12.74 -4.89 17.04
N THR A 13 -12.04 -3.76 16.93
CA THR A 13 -11.55 -3.25 15.62
C THR A 13 -10.04 -3.24 15.43
N TRP A 14 -9.24 -3.56 16.45
CA TRP A 14 -7.76 -3.56 16.36
C TRP A 14 -7.20 -4.97 16.12
N PRO A 15 -6.59 -5.27 14.95
CA PRO A 15 -5.74 -6.45 14.80
C PRO A 15 -4.37 -6.19 15.44
N LYS A 16 -3.83 -7.15 16.19
CA LYS A 16 -2.50 -7.11 16.84
C LYS A 16 -1.29 -6.95 15.88
N ARG A 17 -1.49 -6.78 14.58
CA ARG A 17 -0.40 -6.63 13.60
C ARG A 17 -0.79 -5.65 12.49
N GLN A 18 -0.47 -4.37 12.69
CA GLN A 18 -0.15 -3.43 11.62
C GLN A 18 0.99 -2.54 12.12
N SER A 19 2.20 -2.82 11.64
CA SER A 19 3.28 -1.84 11.60
C SER A 19 2.83 -0.70 10.69
N LEU A 20 3.07 0.56 11.11
CA LEU A 20 2.63 1.82 10.49
C LEU A 20 1.16 2.21 10.72
N CYS A 21 0.82 2.47 11.98
CA CYS A 21 -0.11 3.52 12.36
C CYS A 21 0.36 4.08 13.70
N ILE A 22 0.54 5.41 13.79
CA ILE A 22 0.88 6.13 15.02
C ILE A 22 -0.04 5.61 16.14
N PRO A 23 0.47 4.91 17.16
CA PRO A 23 -0.36 4.54 18.30
C PRO A 23 -0.70 5.83 19.04
N PHE A 24 -1.99 6.10 19.18
CA PHE A 24 -2.49 7.17 20.05
C PHE A 24 -2.21 6.72 21.50
N PRO A 25 -1.33 7.36 22.28
CA PRO A 25 -1.21 7.06 23.70
C PRO A 25 -2.34 7.80 24.41
N LEU A 26 -3.43 7.11 24.73
CA LEU A 26 -4.34 7.61 25.76
C LEU A 26 -3.75 7.28 27.13
N LEU A 27 -3.18 8.30 27.74
CA LEU A 27 -3.08 8.47 29.19
C LEU A 27 -4.46 8.21 29.82
N ILE A 28 -4.64 7.03 30.39
CA ILE A 28 -5.53 6.84 31.54
C ILE A 28 -4.66 6.23 32.63
N ARG A 29 -4.07 7.09 33.47
CA ARG A 29 -3.57 6.68 34.78
C ARG A 29 -4.78 6.31 35.63
N SER A 30 -4.90 5.05 36.03
CA SER A 30 -5.56 4.68 37.29
C SER A 30 -4.58 3.87 38.11
N ARG A 31 -4.13 4.46 39.22
CA ARG A 31 -3.37 3.80 40.29
C ARG A 31 -4.24 2.72 40.96
N GLN A 32 -3.57 1.62 41.35
CA GLN A 32 -3.86 0.72 42.49
C GLN A 32 -5.08 -0.21 42.36
N LEU A 33 -5.11 -1.49 42.77
CA LEU A 33 -4.29 -2.33 43.68
C LEU A 33 -4.49 -3.84 43.32
N HIS A 34 -3.57 -4.67 43.83
CA HIS A 34 -3.51 -6.15 43.97
C HIS A 34 -4.66 -7.07 43.53
N GLY A 35 -4.29 -8.27 43.05
CA GLY A 35 -4.97 -9.51 43.45
C GLY A 35 -5.25 -10.54 42.36
N THR A 36 -4.39 -11.57 42.32
CA THR A 36 -4.66 -12.99 41.97
C THR A 36 -5.15 -13.40 40.58
N GLN A 37 -4.34 -14.30 40.01
CA GLN A 37 -4.57 -15.17 38.86
C GLN A 37 -5.86 -16.00 38.99
N GLN A 38 -6.52 -16.25 37.86
CA GLN A 38 -7.17 -17.53 37.60
C GLN A 38 -7.17 -17.85 36.10
N GLN A 39 -6.61 -19.02 35.79
CA GLN A 39 -6.63 -19.70 34.50
C GLN A 39 -8.07 -20.01 34.08
N ILE A 40 -8.36 -19.86 32.78
CA ILE A 40 -9.29 -20.75 32.09
C ILE A 40 -8.52 -21.32 30.90
N VAL A 41 -8.15 -22.59 31.03
CA VAL A 41 -7.69 -23.46 29.96
C VAL A 41 -8.94 -23.90 29.21
N LEU A 42 -8.96 -23.70 27.89
CA LEU A 42 -9.86 -24.41 26.98
C LEU A 42 -8.98 -25.04 25.90
N GLU A 43 -9.00 -26.36 25.88
CA GLU A 43 -8.31 -27.24 24.95
C GLU A 43 -8.79 -26.98 23.51
N GLU A 44 -7.88 -26.63 22.61
CA GLU A 44 -8.09 -26.70 21.16
C GLU A 44 -7.20 -27.82 20.61
N HIS A 45 -7.77 -29.02 20.47
CA HIS A 45 -7.23 -30.06 19.59
C HIS A 45 -8.15 -30.23 18.38
N LYS A 46 -7.50 -30.21 17.20
CA LYS A 46 -7.97 -30.54 15.84
C LYS A 46 -8.67 -29.42 15.07
N ASP A 47 -7.88 -28.67 14.31
CA ASP A 47 -8.05 -28.46 12.85
C ASP A 47 -7.07 -27.36 12.36
N ALA A 48 -5.79 -27.73 12.26
CA ALA A 48 -4.69 -26.83 11.90
C ALA A 48 -4.36 -26.78 10.39
N GLU A 49 -5.02 -27.58 9.55
CA GLU A 49 -4.71 -27.67 8.11
C GLU A 49 -5.70 -26.95 7.17
N HIS A 50 -6.81 -26.42 7.67
CA HIS A 50 -7.80 -25.69 6.85
C HIS A 50 -7.92 -24.19 7.17
N THR A 51 -7.25 -23.72 8.23
CA THR A 51 -7.36 -22.34 8.72
C THR A 51 -6.24 -21.40 8.26
N LYS A 52 -5.22 -21.93 7.57
CA LYS A 52 -4.07 -21.16 7.04
C LYS A 52 -4.31 -20.68 5.60
N THR A 53 -4.95 -21.50 4.79
CA THR A 53 -5.27 -21.27 3.36
C THR A 53 -6.41 -20.26 3.15
N LEU A 54 -7.36 -20.13 4.09
CA LEU A 54 -8.41 -19.10 3.99
C LEU A 54 -7.94 -17.68 4.40
N LYS A 55 -6.91 -17.54 5.24
CA LYS A 55 -6.53 -16.24 5.84
C LYS A 55 -5.74 -15.34 4.90
N GLU A 56 -5.02 -15.90 3.94
CA GLU A 56 -4.13 -15.14 3.06
C GLU A 56 -4.83 -14.70 1.76
N GLN A 57 -5.69 -15.54 1.17
CA GLN A 57 -6.50 -15.17 0.01
C GLN A 57 -7.72 -14.29 0.35
N GLN A 58 -8.18 -14.30 1.61
CA GLN A 58 -9.16 -13.33 2.09
C GLN A 58 -8.52 -12.00 2.53
N GLY A 59 -7.19 -11.85 2.57
CA GLY A 59 -6.55 -10.71 3.23
C GLY A 59 -6.87 -9.33 2.64
N ALA A 60 -6.83 -9.18 1.31
CA ALA A 60 -6.98 -7.88 0.62
C ALA A 60 -8.43 -7.59 0.19
N SER A 61 -9.11 -8.60 -0.34
CA SER A 61 -10.54 -8.58 -0.66
C SER A 61 -11.42 -8.63 0.60
N SER A 62 -11.02 -9.31 1.68
CA SER A 62 -11.63 -9.09 3.01
C SER A 62 -11.12 -7.85 3.70
N LYS A 63 -9.99 -7.21 3.37
CA LYS A 63 -9.72 -5.85 3.87
C LYS A 63 -10.75 -4.88 3.33
N LYS A 64 -10.95 -4.86 2.00
CA LYS A 64 -11.97 -4.02 1.36
C LYS A 64 -13.38 -4.43 1.81
N CYS A 65 -13.71 -5.73 1.84
CA CYS A 65 -15.02 -6.20 2.30
C CYS A 65 -15.22 -6.05 3.83
N SER A 66 -14.16 -6.11 4.64
CA SER A 66 -14.23 -5.84 6.09
C SER A 66 -14.28 -4.35 6.39
N GLU A 67 -13.61 -3.50 5.63
CA GLU A 67 -13.78 -2.05 5.65
C GLU A 67 -15.21 -1.71 5.21
N LEU A 68 -15.73 -2.36 4.16
CA LEU A 68 -17.11 -2.22 3.72
C LEU A 68 -18.11 -2.69 4.81
N LYS A 69 -17.80 -3.80 5.49
CA LYS A 69 -18.60 -4.27 6.64
C LYS A 69 -18.45 -3.35 7.87
N LYS A 70 -17.31 -2.70 8.06
CA LYS A 70 -17.03 -1.80 9.19
C LYS A 70 -17.77 -0.48 9.04
N TYR A 71 -17.74 0.19 7.88
CA TYR A 71 -18.49 1.43 7.70
C TYR A 71 -20.01 1.19 7.74
N ASN A 72 -20.51 0.09 7.17
CA ASN A 72 -21.93 -0.27 7.26
C ASN A 72 -22.36 -0.46 8.71
N LYS A 73 -21.53 -1.12 9.53
CA LYS A 73 -21.76 -1.21 10.98
C LYS A 73 -21.78 0.17 11.65
N ILE A 74 -20.88 1.07 11.29
CA ILE A 74 -20.84 2.43 11.86
C ILE A 74 -22.08 3.23 11.48
N LYS A 75 -22.53 3.15 10.21
CA LYS A 75 -23.76 3.78 9.76
C LYS A 75 -24.96 3.25 10.54
N ILE A 76 -25.09 1.93 10.66
CA ILE A 76 -26.16 1.30 11.47
C ILE A 76 -26.09 1.77 12.93
N ILE A 77 -24.90 1.89 13.52
CA ILE A 77 -24.74 2.38 14.90
C ILE A 77 -25.19 3.84 15.01
N ILE A 78 -24.84 4.70 14.05
CA ILE A 78 -25.28 6.09 14.01
C ILE A 78 -26.81 6.16 13.87
N ASP A 79 -27.39 5.36 12.96
CA ASP A 79 -28.84 5.28 12.74
C ASP A 79 -29.58 4.83 14.02
N ILE A 80 -29.08 3.81 14.72
CA ILE A 80 -29.63 3.34 16.00
C ILE A 80 -29.56 4.44 17.07
N VAL A 81 -28.44 5.16 17.15
CA VAL A 81 -28.26 6.27 18.11
C VAL A 81 -29.28 7.38 17.85
N HIS A 82 -29.51 7.74 16.59
CA HIS A 82 -30.55 8.70 16.20
C HIS A 82 -31.97 8.18 16.49
N GLN A 83 -32.29 6.94 16.11
CA GLN A 83 -33.60 6.32 16.36
C GLN A 83 -33.95 6.24 17.85
N LYS A 84 -32.95 5.92 18.69
CA LYS A 84 -33.13 5.81 20.14
C LYS A 84 -33.00 7.15 20.87
N GLN A 85 -32.87 8.27 20.16
CA GLN A 85 -32.68 9.61 20.71
C GLN A 85 -31.57 9.67 21.78
N ILE A 86 -30.50 8.90 21.59
CA ILE A 86 -29.38 8.86 22.53
C ILE A 86 -28.57 10.14 22.33
N PRO A 87 -28.31 10.93 23.39
CA PRO A 87 -27.54 12.16 23.26
C PRO A 87 -26.13 11.85 22.75
N LEU A 88 -25.76 12.51 21.66
CA LEU A 88 -24.43 12.41 21.07
C LEU A 88 -23.42 13.11 21.97
N ASN A 89 -22.17 12.64 21.93
CA ASN A 89 -21.05 13.34 22.54
C ASN A 89 -19.86 13.43 21.59
N THR A 90 -18.98 14.41 21.82
CA THR A 90 -17.85 14.69 20.93
C THR A 90 -16.91 13.49 20.77
N ILE A 91 -16.79 12.61 21.76
CA ILE A 91 -15.94 11.42 21.70
C ILE A 91 -16.50 10.41 20.68
N PHE A 92 -17.79 10.09 20.78
CA PHE A 92 -18.47 9.20 19.85
C PHE A 92 -18.42 9.76 18.42
N CYS A 93 -18.77 11.04 18.25
CA CYS A 93 -18.74 11.70 16.94
C CYS A 93 -17.33 11.70 16.34
N SER A 94 -16.29 12.03 17.12
CA SER A 94 -14.91 12.03 16.62
C SER A 94 -14.45 10.62 16.22
N ALA A 95 -14.81 9.59 16.98
CA ALA A 95 -14.52 8.20 16.64
C ALA A 95 -15.25 7.78 15.35
N ALA A 96 -16.54 8.07 15.23
CA ALA A 96 -17.33 7.77 14.03
C ALA A 96 -16.73 8.46 12.79
N LEU A 97 -16.39 9.74 12.89
CA LEU A 97 -15.73 10.49 11.82
C LEU A 97 -14.37 9.88 11.45
N TYR A 98 -13.56 9.51 12.44
CA TYR A 98 -12.28 8.86 12.19
C TYR A 98 -12.46 7.57 11.39
N TYR A 99 -13.40 6.70 11.79
CA TYR A 99 -13.62 5.46 11.08
C TYR A 99 -14.21 5.65 9.68
N LEU A 100 -15.13 6.58 9.49
CA LEU A 100 -15.66 6.92 8.16
C LEU A 100 -14.55 7.39 7.22
N GLY A 101 -13.65 8.26 7.71
CA GLY A 101 -12.46 8.66 6.96
C GLY A 101 -11.52 7.48 6.68
N MET A 102 -11.33 6.57 7.64
CA MET A 102 -10.53 5.35 7.43
C MET A 102 -11.12 4.39 6.41
N CYS A 103 -12.45 4.33 6.27
CA CYS A 103 -13.14 3.52 5.28
C CYS A 103 -13.27 4.22 3.90
N ASN A 104 -12.63 5.38 3.71
CA ASN A 104 -12.73 6.20 2.50
C ASN A 104 -14.16 6.72 2.20
N GLU A 105 -15.04 6.76 3.20
CA GLU A 105 -16.41 7.27 3.11
C GLU A 105 -16.47 8.77 3.43
N PHE A 106 -15.70 9.55 2.68
CA PHE A 106 -15.47 10.96 2.99
C PHE A 106 -16.71 11.85 2.83
N GLY A 107 -17.63 11.47 1.92
CA GLY A 107 -18.91 12.17 1.76
C GLY A 107 -19.74 12.09 3.03
N LEU A 108 -19.88 10.89 3.59
CA LEU A 108 -20.53 10.66 4.88
C LEU A 108 -19.76 11.33 6.02
N GLN A 109 -18.44 11.24 6.02
CA GLN A 109 -17.60 11.91 7.02
C GLN A 109 -17.87 13.43 7.05
N THR A 110 -17.87 14.09 5.89
CA THR A 110 -18.13 15.53 5.78
C THR A 110 -19.59 15.87 6.11
N HIS A 111 -20.54 15.04 5.69
CA HIS A 111 -21.96 15.20 6.03
C HIS A 111 -22.17 15.18 7.55
N TYR A 112 -21.69 14.14 8.23
CA TYR A 112 -21.83 14.02 9.68
C TYR A 112 -21.03 15.06 10.45
N PHE A 113 -19.85 15.48 9.98
CA PHE A 113 -19.13 16.59 10.59
C PHE A 113 -19.96 17.88 10.53
N LYS A 114 -20.57 18.16 9.38
CA LYS A 114 -21.42 19.33 9.23
C LYS A 114 -22.66 19.25 10.11
N GLN A 115 -23.33 18.11 10.11
CA GLN A 115 -24.52 17.86 10.92
C GLN A 115 -24.23 17.95 12.42
N TRP A 116 -23.10 17.43 12.90
CA TRP A 116 -22.85 17.39 14.35
C TRP A 116 -22.16 18.64 14.90
N PHE A 117 -21.39 19.37 14.07
CA PHE A 117 -20.51 20.45 14.56
C PHE A 117 -20.62 21.77 13.79
N ASN A 118 -21.24 21.79 12.60
CA ASN A 118 -21.28 22.97 11.73
C ASN A 118 -22.72 23.43 11.43
N HIS A 119 -23.55 23.56 12.47
CA HIS A 119 -24.88 24.14 12.32
C HIS A 119 -24.80 25.64 11.95
N GLN A 120 -25.60 26.06 10.97
CA GLN A 120 -25.97 27.47 10.80
C GLN A 120 -26.86 27.88 11.99
N LEU A 121 -26.59 29.05 12.55
CA LEU A 121 -27.09 29.65 13.81
C LEU A 121 -28.62 29.91 13.87
N ASN A 122 -29.49 28.98 13.47
CA ASN A 122 -30.94 29.26 13.42
C ASN A 122 -31.83 28.36 14.29
N GLN A 123 -31.30 27.48 15.14
CA GLN A 123 -32.12 26.78 16.14
C GLN A 123 -31.41 26.73 17.49
N SER A 124 -32.09 27.32 18.48
CA SER A 124 -31.76 27.31 19.90
C SER A 124 -31.98 25.91 20.48
N ASP A 125 -31.01 25.03 20.31
CA ASP A 125 -30.97 23.73 21.01
C ASP A 125 -29.86 23.72 22.06
N GLU A 126 -30.20 23.33 23.29
CA GLU A 126 -29.34 23.28 24.48
C GLU A 126 -28.21 22.21 24.41
N ASN A 127 -27.98 21.56 23.26
CA ASN A 127 -26.98 20.51 23.07
C ASN A 127 -25.99 20.82 21.94
N VAL A 128 -25.41 22.03 21.93
CA VAL A 128 -24.37 22.39 20.95
C VAL A 128 -23.09 21.59 21.21
N LEU A 129 -22.82 20.59 20.38
CA LEU A 129 -21.56 19.86 20.40
C LEU A 129 -20.44 20.74 19.86
N SER A 130 -19.42 20.98 20.68
CA SER A 130 -18.20 21.67 20.25
C SER A 130 -17.18 20.65 19.74
N PRO A 131 -16.62 20.84 18.52
CA PRO A 131 -15.53 19.99 18.04
C PRO A 131 -14.27 20.24 18.86
N ASN A 132 -13.42 19.22 18.95
CA ASN A 132 -12.12 19.34 19.60
C ASN A 132 -10.99 18.95 18.64
N ILE A 133 -9.75 18.94 19.15
CA ILE A 133 -8.58 18.55 18.37
C ILE A 133 -8.69 17.14 17.77
N THR A 134 -9.33 16.20 18.47
CA THR A 134 -9.57 14.84 17.98
C THR A 134 -10.56 14.83 16.81
N THR A 135 -11.58 15.70 16.84
CA THR A 135 -12.53 15.88 15.74
C THR A 135 -11.83 16.37 14.48
N PHE A 136 -11.00 17.41 14.58
CA PHE A 136 -10.29 17.98 13.44
C PHE A 136 -9.19 17.06 12.90
N THR A 137 -8.43 16.39 13.77
CA THR A 137 -7.43 15.41 13.33
C THR A 137 -8.08 14.23 12.59
N ALA A 138 -9.28 13.80 12.97
CA ALA A 138 -10.04 12.79 12.23
C ALA A 138 -10.42 13.27 10.82
N MET A 139 -10.88 14.52 10.67
CA MET A 139 -11.21 15.11 9.37
C MET A 139 -9.98 15.23 8.47
N ILE A 140 -8.88 15.79 9.00
CA ILE A 140 -7.61 15.94 8.27
C ILE A 140 -7.04 14.58 7.86
N LYS A 141 -7.11 13.57 8.75
CA LYS A 141 -6.67 12.21 8.44
C LYS A 141 -7.47 11.60 7.28
N GLY A 142 -8.78 11.83 7.23
CA GLY A 142 -9.63 11.41 6.12
C GLY A 142 -9.21 12.03 4.79
N CYS A 143 -8.85 13.32 4.80
CA CYS A 143 -8.36 14.03 3.61
C CYS A 143 -7.02 13.47 3.10
N SER A 144 -6.09 13.14 4.01
CA SER A 144 -4.79 12.57 3.66
C SER A 144 -4.89 11.28 2.84
N LYS A 145 -5.85 10.39 3.16
CA LYS A 145 -6.10 9.17 2.38
C LYS A 145 -6.59 9.41 0.95
N ARG A 146 -7.19 10.58 0.72
CA ARG A 146 -7.78 11.00 -0.56
C ARG A 146 -6.84 11.85 -1.41
N GLU A 147 -5.60 12.04 -0.97
CA GLU A 147 -4.63 12.89 -1.68
C GLU A 147 -5.15 14.33 -1.84
N ASP A 148 -5.96 14.80 -0.88
CA ASP A 148 -6.68 16.07 -0.95
C ASP A 148 -6.11 17.07 0.06
N SER A 149 -4.96 17.67 -0.29
CA SER A 149 -4.29 18.67 0.56
C SER A 149 -5.14 19.92 0.78
N LYS A 150 -5.92 20.33 -0.22
CA LYS A 150 -6.79 21.53 -0.15
C LYS A 150 -7.86 21.37 0.92
N GLN A 151 -8.55 20.22 0.94
CA GLN A 151 -9.58 19.97 1.94
C GLN A 151 -8.98 19.78 3.34
N ALA A 152 -7.78 19.19 3.45
CA ALA A 152 -7.05 19.11 4.71
C ALA A 152 -6.74 20.51 5.28
N LEU A 153 -6.25 21.42 4.44
CA LEU A 153 -5.99 22.82 4.79
C LEU A 153 -7.28 23.58 5.16
N PHE A 154 -8.41 23.29 4.49
CA PHE A 154 -9.70 23.85 4.87
C PHE A 154 -10.06 23.51 6.33
N TYR A 155 -9.96 22.24 6.72
CA TYR A 155 -10.27 21.84 8.10
C TYR A 155 -9.27 22.39 9.11
N PHE A 156 -8.00 22.52 8.74
CA PHE A 156 -7.00 23.19 9.58
C PHE A 156 -7.30 24.68 9.79
N ASN A 157 -7.65 25.40 8.72
CA ASN A 157 -8.05 26.81 8.83
C ASN A 157 -9.36 26.96 9.63
N LEU A 158 -10.31 26.03 9.46
CA LEU A 158 -11.55 26.00 10.23
C LEU A 158 -11.27 25.79 11.73
N MET A 159 -10.38 24.87 12.07
CA MET A 159 -9.93 24.58 13.44
C MET A 159 -9.38 25.84 14.14
N ILE A 160 -8.49 26.58 13.47
CA ILE A 160 -7.81 27.75 14.04
C ILE A 160 -8.71 28.98 14.02
N ASN A 161 -9.34 29.30 12.89
CA ASN A 161 -10.00 30.59 12.69
C ASN A 161 -11.42 30.62 13.26
N LYS A 162 -12.19 29.54 13.07
CA LYS A 162 -13.58 29.47 13.54
C LYS A 162 -13.68 28.94 14.97
N TYR A 163 -13.02 27.82 15.26
CA TYR A 163 -13.17 27.15 16.55
C TYR A 163 -12.08 27.49 17.57
N ARG A 164 -11.05 28.27 17.18
CA ARG A 164 -9.95 28.71 18.07
C ARG A 164 -9.24 27.56 18.78
N ILE A 165 -9.09 26.42 18.10
CA ILE A 165 -8.43 25.24 18.62
C ILE A 165 -6.98 25.23 18.14
N ASN A 166 -6.03 25.17 19.07
CA ASN A 166 -4.61 25.13 18.74
C ASN A 166 -4.22 23.78 18.14
N PRO A 167 -3.47 23.77 17.01
CA PRO A 167 -2.94 22.54 16.46
C PRO A 167 -1.88 21.92 17.38
N ASN A 168 -1.74 20.60 17.30
CA ASN A 168 -0.64 19.87 17.92
C ASN A 168 0.26 19.24 16.86
N LEU A 169 1.36 18.61 17.28
CA LEU A 169 2.32 17.97 16.39
C LEU A 169 1.65 16.97 15.42
N ILE A 170 0.69 16.18 15.92
CA ILE A 170 -0.06 15.22 15.11
C ILE A 170 -0.84 15.94 13.99
N THR A 171 -1.44 17.10 14.29
CA THR A 171 -2.17 17.89 13.30
C THR A 171 -1.27 18.30 12.13
N TYR A 172 -0.07 18.82 12.43
CA TYR A 172 0.93 19.19 11.41
C TYR A 172 1.42 17.98 10.61
N VAL A 173 1.73 16.85 11.28
CA VAL A 173 2.15 15.61 10.61
C VAL A 173 1.09 15.10 9.63
N LEU A 174 -0.19 15.16 10.01
CA LEU A 174 -1.29 14.74 9.13
C LEU A 174 -1.46 15.66 7.92
N LEU A 175 -1.23 16.96 8.09
CA LEU A 175 -1.20 17.92 6.98
C LEU A 175 -0.04 17.64 6.02
N LEU A 176 1.18 17.44 6.54
CA LEU A 176 2.34 17.06 5.73
C LEU A 176 2.10 15.75 4.99
N SER A 177 1.46 14.77 5.64
CA SER A 177 1.06 13.52 4.99
C SER A 177 0.02 13.73 3.89
N ALA A 178 -0.96 14.63 4.07
CA ALA A 178 -1.92 14.98 3.03
C ALA A 178 -1.24 15.66 1.83
N CYS A 179 -0.33 16.59 2.08
CA CYS A 179 0.46 17.24 1.03
C CYS A 179 1.38 16.26 0.31
N SER A 180 2.05 15.36 1.04
CA SER A 180 2.92 14.33 0.45
C SER A 180 2.16 13.44 -0.52
N ASN A 181 0.96 12.98 -0.13
CA ASN A 181 0.12 12.16 -1.00
C ASN A 181 -0.43 12.93 -2.21
N ALA A 182 -0.65 14.24 -2.07
CA ALA A 182 -1.11 15.12 -3.14
C ALA A 182 0.03 15.68 -4.03
N ASN A 183 1.29 15.32 -3.75
CA ASN A 183 2.50 15.94 -4.33
C ASN A 183 2.51 17.48 -4.20
N ASP A 184 1.93 18.01 -3.13
CA ASP A 184 1.77 19.45 -2.87
C ASP A 184 2.91 19.98 -1.98
N MET A 185 4.11 20.02 -2.54
CA MET A 185 5.31 20.49 -1.85
C MET A 185 5.16 21.93 -1.33
N LYS A 186 4.55 22.82 -2.11
CA LYS A 186 4.44 24.24 -1.77
C LYS A 186 3.70 24.44 -0.45
N ASN A 187 2.54 23.81 -0.29
CA ASN A 187 1.81 23.93 0.97
C ASN A 187 2.51 23.19 2.11
N ALA A 188 3.16 22.05 1.84
CA ALA A 188 3.94 21.35 2.86
C ALA A 188 5.07 22.21 3.44
N GLU A 189 5.79 22.97 2.62
CA GLU A 189 6.83 23.90 3.08
C GLU A 189 6.25 25.00 3.99
N LEU A 190 5.10 25.57 3.63
CA LEU A 190 4.40 26.55 4.47
C LEU A 190 3.94 25.93 5.81
N ILE A 191 3.46 24.69 5.79
CA ILE A 191 3.06 23.94 6.99
C ILE A 191 4.29 23.66 7.87
N TRP A 192 5.41 23.25 7.27
CA TRP A 192 6.66 22.99 7.96
C TRP A 192 7.22 24.25 8.64
N ASP A 193 7.19 25.39 7.94
CA ASP A 193 7.62 26.67 8.50
C ASP A 193 6.71 27.14 9.65
N LYS A 194 5.39 26.99 9.51
CA LYS A 194 4.45 27.24 10.62
C LYS A 194 4.75 26.36 11.82
N MET A 195 5.01 25.06 11.62
CA MET A 195 5.32 24.13 12.69
C MET A 195 6.63 24.48 13.41
N LYS A 196 7.68 24.88 12.68
CA LYS A 196 8.96 25.32 13.28
C LYS A 196 8.82 26.59 14.13
N ASN A 197 7.92 27.49 13.73
CA ASN A 197 7.72 28.78 14.40
C ASN A 197 6.68 28.70 15.53
N ASP A 198 6.03 27.55 15.72
CA ASP A 198 5.05 27.34 16.79
C ASP A 198 5.76 26.89 18.08
N SER A 199 5.85 27.79 19.04
CA SER A 199 6.55 27.56 20.32
C SER A 199 5.96 26.41 21.15
N ASN A 200 4.73 25.97 20.85
CA ASN A 200 4.08 24.85 21.54
C ASN A 200 4.42 23.49 20.92
N ILE A 201 5.18 23.46 19.82
CA ILE A 201 5.46 22.26 19.05
C ILE A 201 6.93 21.90 19.14
N GLN A 202 7.20 20.73 19.72
CA GLN A 202 8.52 20.11 19.64
C GLN A 202 8.57 19.18 18.42
N ILE A 203 9.43 19.51 17.45
CA ILE A 203 9.67 18.67 16.28
C ILE A 203 10.41 17.40 16.71
N ASN A 204 9.91 16.25 16.29
CA ASN A 204 10.50 14.94 16.53
C ASN A 204 10.70 14.14 15.23
N ASP A 205 11.14 12.90 15.37
CA ASP A 205 11.38 11.95 14.29
C ASP A 205 10.14 11.73 13.40
N ILE A 206 8.94 11.72 13.96
CA ILE A 206 7.68 11.57 13.21
C ILE A 206 7.49 12.75 12.25
N ALA A 207 7.75 13.99 12.70
CA ALA A 207 7.67 15.18 11.86
C ALA A 207 8.76 15.20 10.77
N ILE A 208 9.99 14.82 11.13
CA ILE A 208 11.08 14.67 10.16
C ILE A 208 10.70 13.66 9.07
N ASN A 209 10.19 12.49 9.45
CA ASN A 209 9.74 11.47 8.51
C ASN A 209 8.60 11.96 7.60
N ALA A 210 7.64 12.73 8.14
CA ALA A 210 6.56 13.31 7.35
C ALA A 210 7.09 14.27 6.28
N MET A 211 8.05 15.14 6.63
CA MET A 211 8.64 16.08 5.67
C MET A 211 9.59 15.40 4.67
N LEU A 212 10.38 14.40 5.11
CA LEU A 212 11.16 13.56 4.20
C LEU A 212 10.25 12.89 3.17
N ASN A 213 9.07 12.40 3.57
CA ASN A 213 8.12 11.76 2.67
C ASN A 213 7.52 12.74 1.65
N VAL A 214 7.29 14.01 2.04
CA VAL A 214 6.89 15.07 1.09
C VAL A 214 7.93 15.20 -0.02
N TYR A 215 9.20 15.43 0.34
CA TYR A 215 10.24 15.64 -0.66
C TYR A 215 10.54 14.38 -1.47
N SER A 216 10.48 13.20 -0.84
CA SER A 216 10.61 11.90 -1.50
C SER A 216 9.56 11.75 -2.62
N LYS A 217 8.28 11.96 -2.30
CA LYS A 217 7.17 11.88 -3.28
C LYS A 217 7.21 12.94 -4.38
N CYS A 218 7.74 14.11 -4.07
CA CYS A 218 7.92 15.18 -5.05
C CYS A 218 9.23 15.05 -5.87
N GLY A 219 10.05 14.02 -5.63
CA GLY A 219 11.33 13.81 -6.34
C GLY A 219 12.45 14.78 -5.94
N GLU A 220 12.28 15.55 -4.88
CA GLU A 220 13.17 16.64 -4.46
C GLU A 220 14.29 16.16 -3.53
N THR A 221 15.21 15.35 -4.08
CA THR A 221 16.23 14.67 -3.27
C THR A 221 17.19 15.63 -2.55
N THR A 222 17.51 16.78 -3.15
CA THR A 222 18.36 17.79 -2.50
C THR A 222 17.69 18.38 -1.25
N LYS A 223 16.39 18.68 -1.31
CA LYS A 223 15.65 19.20 -0.14
C LYS A 223 15.44 18.11 0.91
N MET A 224 15.22 16.87 0.49
CA MET A 224 15.18 15.71 1.37
C MET A 224 16.47 15.58 2.21
N MET A 225 17.64 15.71 1.58
CA MET A 225 18.92 15.69 2.30
C MET A 225 19.10 16.90 3.23
N LYS A 226 18.56 18.08 2.89
CA LYS A 226 18.55 19.24 3.80
C LYS A 226 17.73 18.99 5.07
N ILE A 227 16.63 18.24 4.99
CA ILE A 227 15.83 17.85 6.17
C ILE A 227 16.59 16.84 7.04
N LEU A 228 17.27 15.88 6.41
CA LEU A 228 18.17 14.99 7.14
C LEU A 228 19.25 15.79 7.86
N ASP A 229 19.93 16.72 7.17
CA ASP A 229 20.99 17.52 7.79
C ASP A 229 20.46 18.43 8.89
N TYR A 230 19.23 18.95 8.74
CA TYR A 230 18.53 19.67 9.80
C TYR A 230 18.34 18.81 11.06
N SER A 231 17.94 17.53 10.92
CA SER A 231 17.76 16.64 12.08
C SER A 231 19.07 16.27 12.77
N GLN A 232 20.22 16.38 12.08
CA GLN A 232 21.51 15.96 12.61
C GLN A 232 22.36 17.09 13.21
N ARG A 233 21.81 18.32 13.31
CA ARG A 233 22.52 19.47 13.91
C ARG A 233 22.76 19.28 15.40
N SER A 234 23.89 19.77 15.91
CA SER A 234 24.26 19.69 17.32
C SER A 234 23.26 20.38 18.25
N GLU A 235 22.77 21.55 17.85
CA GLU A 235 21.93 22.40 18.70
C GLU A 235 20.50 21.86 18.82
N GLN A 236 20.05 21.09 17.82
CA GLN A 236 18.69 20.58 17.72
C GLN A 236 18.70 19.17 17.11
N PHE A 237 19.42 18.25 17.75
CA PHE A 237 19.50 16.87 17.30
C PHE A 237 18.15 16.16 17.43
N ILE A 238 17.68 15.59 16.33
CA ILE A 238 16.48 14.77 16.25
C ILE A 238 16.91 13.40 15.70
N PRO A 239 16.72 12.32 16.47
CA PRO A 239 17.15 11.00 16.02
C PRO A 239 16.37 10.57 14.78
N ILE A 240 17.07 9.88 13.89
CA ILE A 240 16.48 9.18 12.75
C ILE A 240 16.49 7.68 13.01
N ASN A 241 15.62 6.96 12.30
CA ASN A 241 15.48 5.51 12.43
C ASN A 241 15.41 4.83 11.05
N GLU A 242 15.14 3.53 11.02
CA GLU A 242 15.01 2.75 9.79
C GLU A 242 13.91 3.29 8.86
N ILE A 243 12.87 3.94 9.42
CA ILE A 243 11.80 4.56 8.62
C ILE A 243 12.36 5.76 7.86
N SER A 244 13.12 6.64 8.53
CA SER A 244 13.78 7.78 7.88
C SER A 244 14.68 7.34 6.72
N CYS A 245 15.53 6.35 6.97
CA CYS A 245 16.45 5.81 5.95
C CYS A 245 15.69 5.15 4.80
N THR A 246 14.60 4.43 5.09
CA THR A 246 13.76 3.81 4.04
C THR A 246 13.11 4.86 3.15
N ILE A 247 12.57 5.96 3.73
CA ILE A 247 11.96 7.06 2.98
C ILE A 247 13.00 7.73 2.06
N ILE A 248 14.21 7.95 2.57
CA ILE A 248 15.31 8.55 1.80
C ILE A 248 15.72 7.66 0.64
N MET A 249 15.95 6.38 0.88
CA MET A 249 16.30 5.42 -0.17
C MET A 249 15.18 5.33 -1.22
N SER A 250 13.92 5.24 -0.79
CA SER A 250 12.76 5.26 -1.68
C SER A 250 12.70 6.54 -2.52
N GLY A 251 13.01 7.70 -1.94
CA GLY A 251 13.01 8.98 -2.66
C GLY A 251 14.07 9.05 -3.75
N PHE A 252 15.27 8.52 -3.49
CA PHE A 252 16.29 8.38 -4.53
C PHE A 252 15.85 7.41 -5.65
N LEU A 253 15.20 6.29 -5.29
CA LEU A 253 14.69 5.34 -6.29
C LEU A 253 13.57 5.95 -7.13
N GLU A 254 12.64 6.70 -6.54
CA GLU A 254 11.55 7.40 -7.24
C GLU A 254 12.10 8.47 -8.19
N ALA A 255 13.15 9.19 -7.79
CA ALA A 255 13.86 10.17 -8.62
C ALA A 255 14.86 9.55 -9.62
N ASN A 256 14.89 8.22 -9.77
CA ASN A 256 15.82 7.47 -10.63
C ASN A 256 17.32 7.71 -10.35
N LYS A 257 17.65 8.07 -9.11
CA LYS A 257 19.00 8.40 -8.63
C LYS A 257 19.61 7.21 -7.89
N ILE A 258 19.72 6.09 -8.59
CA ILE A 258 20.02 4.78 -7.95
C ILE A 258 21.44 4.72 -7.36
N LYS A 259 22.42 5.37 -8.01
CA LYS A 259 23.79 5.46 -7.49
C LYS A 259 23.83 6.20 -6.14
N GLU A 260 23.15 7.34 -6.07
CA GLU A 260 23.05 8.15 -4.86
C GLU A 260 22.32 7.40 -3.73
N MET A 261 21.36 6.52 -4.05
CA MET A 261 20.75 5.61 -3.09
C MET A 261 21.78 4.65 -2.48
N PHE A 262 22.62 4.00 -3.31
CA PHE A 262 23.68 3.13 -2.82
C PHE A 262 24.75 3.90 -2.04
N ASP A 263 25.16 5.09 -2.50
CA ASP A 263 26.08 5.95 -1.76
C ASP A 263 25.51 6.35 -0.38
N PHE A 264 24.22 6.65 -0.31
CA PHE A 264 23.54 6.91 0.95
C PHE A 264 23.62 5.69 1.87
N TYR A 265 23.32 4.50 1.37
CA TYR A 265 23.35 3.26 2.15
C TYR A 265 24.75 2.89 2.62
N GLU A 266 25.73 2.92 1.73
CA GLU A 266 27.08 2.40 1.97
C GLU A 266 27.98 3.40 2.69
N GLN A 267 27.79 4.71 2.48
CA GLN A 267 28.68 5.74 3.04
C GLN A 267 28.00 6.58 4.11
N ARG A 268 26.74 6.96 3.93
CA ARG A 268 26.06 7.91 4.82
C ARG A 268 25.41 7.25 6.03
N ILE A 269 24.72 6.11 5.85
CA ILE A 269 24.11 5.39 6.98
C ILE A 269 25.15 4.99 8.05
N PRO A 270 26.34 4.43 7.71
CA PRO A 270 27.34 4.12 8.73
C PRO A 270 27.79 5.32 9.58
N ARG A 271 27.88 6.51 8.98
CA ARG A 271 28.18 7.75 9.72
C ARG A 271 27.02 8.18 10.63
N LEU A 272 25.78 8.00 10.15
CA LEU A 272 24.58 8.31 10.92
C LEU A 272 24.41 7.37 12.13
N LEU A 273 24.83 6.11 12.02
CA LEU A 273 24.78 5.13 13.11
C LEU A 273 25.58 5.55 14.35
N LEU A 274 26.55 6.45 14.22
CA LEU A 274 27.32 6.98 15.36
C LEU A 274 26.45 7.73 16.37
N LYS A 275 25.33 8.30 15.91
CA LYS A 275 24.41 9.11 16.74
C LYS A 275 22.97 8.57 16.75
N ASN A 276 22.64 7.60 15.91
CA ASN A 276 21.27 7.12 15.68
C ASN A 276 21.17 5.60 15.81
N THR A 277 20.03 5.12 16.31
CA THR A 277 19.72 3.68 16.37
C THR A 277 18.97 3.25 15.12
N VAL A 278 19.69 2.81 14.09
CA VAL A 278 19.10 2.27 12.85
C VAL A 278 19.39 0.77 12.74
N ASN A 279 18.35 -0.05 12.65
CA ASN A 279 18.50 -1.49 12.40
C ASN A 279 18.67 -1.77 10.90
N LEU A 280 19.90 -2.02 10.45
CA LEU A 280 20.22 -2.35 9.06
C LEU A 280 19.57 -3.66 8.57
N LYS A 281 19.20 -4.56 9.49
CA LYS A 281 18.49 -5.81 9.16
C LYS A 281 16.98 -5.62 9.03
N CYS A 282 16.49 -4.39 9.09
CA CYS A 282 15.07 -4.11 8.83
C CYS A 282 14.72 -4.54 7.39
N GLU A 283 13.69 -5.38 7.26
CA GLU A 283 13.21 -5.90 5.97
C GLU A 283 12.97 -4.79 4.94
N ASN A 284 12.47 -3.62 5.37
CA ASN A 284 12.23 -2.49 4.49
C ASN A 284 13.53 -1.95 3.85
N LEU A 285 14.61 -1.80 4.62
CA LEU A 285 15.90 -1.33 4.09
C LEU A 285 16.52 -2.35 3.14
N ILE A 286 16.48 -3.63 3.51
CA ILE A 286 16.93 -4.74 2.67
C ILE A 286 16.15 -4.74 1.34
N THR A 287 14.83 -4.54 1.41
CA THR A 287 13.96 -4.45 0.23
C THR A 287 14.34 -3.25 -0.66
N GLN A 288 14.65 -2.08 -0.10
CA GLN A 288 15.08 -0.93 -0.91
C GLN A 288 16.39 -1.19 -1.66
N ARG A 289 17.37 -1.88 -1.05
CA ARG A 289 18.61 -2.30 -1.73
C ARG A 289 18.33 -3.27 -2.87
N SER A 290 17.49 -4.27 -2.59
CA SER A 290 17.05 -5.27 -3.57
C SER A 290 16.39 -4.59 -4.79
N VAL A 291 15.45 -3.66 -4.55
CA VAL A 291 14.81 -2.85 -5.61
C VAL A 291 15.83 -1.97 -6.34
N GLY A 292 16.83 -1.42 -5.63
CA GLY A 292 17.93 -0.67 -6.25
C GLY A 292 18.69 -1.47 -7.31
N HIS A 293 19.02 -2.73 -7.02
CA HIS A 293 19.68 -3.58 -8.02
C HIS A 293 18.78 -3.92 -9.20
N LEU A 294 17.48 -4.14 -8.98
CA LEU A 294 16.52 -4.33 -10.07
C LEU A 294 16.46 -3.08 -10.97
N LYS A 295 16.34 -1.88 -10.38
CA LYS A 295 16.34 -0.63 -11.14
C LYS A 295 17.65 -0.39 -11.90
N MET A 296 18.80 -0.74 -11.33
CA MET A 296 20.07 -0.72 -12.08
C MET A 296 20.00 -1.64 -13.31
N MET A 297 19.49 -2.87 -13.16
CA MET A 297 19.34 -3.79 -14.29
C MET A 297 18.34 -3.28 -15.35
N GLU A 298 17.28 -2.58 -14.93
CA GLU A 298 16.35 -1.91 -15.85
C GLU A 298 17.06 -0.84 -16.69
N MET A 299 17.87 0.01 -16.06
CA MET A 299 18.61 1.10 -16.71
C MET A 299 19.75 0.62 -17.62
N LEU A 300 20.29 -0.58 -17.38
CA LEU A 300 21.39 -1.12 -18.18
C LEU A 300 20.93 -1.63 -19.55
N ASN A 301 21.75 -1.35 -20.55
CA ASN A 301 21.53 -1.85 -21.90
C ASN A 301 21.82 -3.35 -21.99
N GLU A 302 21.21 -4.02 -22.97
CA GLU A 302 21.41 -5.46 -23.19
C GLU A 302 22.84 -5.87 -23.55
N ASN A 303 23.67 -4.91 -23.96
CA ASN A 303 25.09 -5.10 -24.25
C ASN A 303 25.95 -5.14 -22.97
N GLU A 304 25.45 -4.64 -21.84
CA GLU A 304 26.20 -4.51 -20.58
C GLU A 304 26.08 -5.78 -19.71
N LYS A 305 26.37 -6.95 -20.31
CA LYS A 305 26.16 -8.26 -19.69
C LYS A 305 26.83 -8.42 -18.33
N GLU A 306 28.07 -7.94 -18.19
CA GLU A 306 28.82 -8.04 -16.93
C GLU A 306 28.15 -7.24 -15.81
N LYS A 307 27.69 -6.02 -16.10
CA LYS A 307 26.99 -5.18 -15.13
C LYS A 307 25.61 -5.74 -14.77
N LEU A 308 24.88 -6.28 -15.76
CA LEU A 308 23.62 -7.00 -15.53
C LEU A 308 23.84 -8.20 -14.60
N SER A 309 24.87 -9.02 -14.89
CA SER A 309 25.23 -10.18 -14.07
C SER A 309 25.65 -9.77 -12.66
N PHE A 310 26.40 -8.67 -12.52
CA PHE A 310 26.79 -8.13 -11.22
C PHE A 310 25.57 -7.78 -10.38
N HIS A 311 24.67 -6.93 -10.89
CA HIS A 311 23.48 -6.51 -10.13
C HIS A 311 22.50 -7.66 -9.88
N HIS A 312 22.36 -8.59 -10.83
CA HIS A 312 21.57 -9.81 -10.61
C HIS A 312 22.14 -10.64 -9.46
N LYS A 313 23.46 -10.85 -9.42
CA LYS A 313 24.13 -11.57 -8.33
C LYS A 313 23.93 -10.87 -6.98
N GLN A 314 24.06 -9.54 -6.94
CA GLN A 314 23.80 -8.78 -5.71
C GLN A 314 22.35 -8.90 -5.26
N TYR A 315 21.39 -8.80 -6.19
CA TYR A 315 19.98 -9.04 -5.90
C TYR A 315 19.74 -10.43 -5.30
N LEU A 316 20.26 -11.49 -5.94
CA LEU A 316 20.09 -12.87 -5.46
C LEU A 316 20.73 -13.10 -4.09
N ASN A 317 21.90 -12.49 -3.83
CA ASN A 317 22.54 -12.55 -2.52
C ASN A 317 21.65 -11.93 -1.44
N ILE A 318 21.09 -10.75 -1.69
CA ILE A 318 20.16 -10.11 -0.76
C ILE A 318 18.91 -10.98 -0.56
N PHE A 319 18.33 -11.49 -1.65
CA PHE A 319 17.14 -12.32 -1.59
C PHE A 319 17.34 -13.59 -0.76
N ARG A 320 18.39 -14.36 -1.04
CA ARG A 320 18.64 -15.66 -0.41
C ARG A 320 19.25 -15.54 0.98
N ASN A 321 20.08 -14.53 1.25
CA ASN A 321 20.84 -14.46 2.51
C ASN A 321 20.26 -13.45 3.50
N GLU A 322 19.54 -12.42 3.04
CA GLU A 322 19.02 -11.36 3.92
C GLU A 322 17.49 -11.41 4.05
N LEU A 323 16.75 -11.55 2.93
CA LEU A 323 15.28 -11.64 2.96
C LEU A 323 14.79 -13.04 3.36
N TYR A 324 15.41 -14.08 2.81
CA TYR A 324 15.00 -15.48 3.01
C TYR A 324 16.17 -16.38 3.44
N PRO A 325 16.87 -16.09 4.55
CA PRO A 325 18.07 -16.82 4.98
C PRO A 325 17.88 -18.32 5.19
N ASN A 326 16.64 -18.77 5.40
CA ASN A 326 16.31 -20.18 5.62
C ASN A 326 15.93 -20.94 4.36
N ILE A 327 15.91 -20.30 3.19
CA ILE A 327 15.42 -20.94 1.95
C ILE A 327 16.26 -22.16 1.58
N GLN A 328 17.57 -22.13 1.82
CA GLN A 328 18.48 -23.24 1.53
C GLN A 328 18.38 -24.40 2.53
N SER A 329 17.71 -24.21 3.67
CA SER A 329 17.63 -25.21 4.75
C SER A 329 16.25 -25.82 4.92
N LYS A 330 15.19 -25.16 4.42
CA LYS A 330 13.82 -25.67 4.48
C LYS A 330 12.90 -24.94 3.48
N PRO A 331 11.82 -25.61 3.05
CA PRO A 331 10.75 -24.97 2.28
C PRO A 331 10.30 -23.67 2.94
N THR A 332 10.37 -22.57 2.19
CA THR A 332 10.09 -21.23 2.70
C THR A 332 9.02 -20.54 1.84
N THR A 333 7.96 -20.04 2.49
CA THR A 333 6.91 -19.26 1.83
C THR A 333 7.41 -17.85 1.48
N ILE A 334 7.30 -17.49 0.20
CA ILE A 334 7.78 -16.22 -0.33
C ILE A 334 6.59 -15.30 -0.60
N SER A 335 6.74 -14.01 -0.28
CA SER A 335 5.67 -13.04 -0.54
C SER A 335 5.49 -12.84 -2.05
N PHE A 336 4.26 -12.59 -2.51
CA PHE A 336 3.99 -12.31 -3.92
C PHE A 336 4.85 -11.16 -4.48
N ARG A 337 5.15 -10.14 -3.67
CA ARG A 337 6.01 -9.02 -4.07
C ARG A 337 7.45 -9.47 -4.30
N HIS A 338 7.99 -10.30 -3.42
CA HIS A 338 9.36 -10.80 -3.58
C HIS A 338 9.47 -11.82 -4.71
N MET A 339 8.41 -12.60 -4.97
CA MET A 339 8.32 -13.44 -6.17
C MET A 339 8.28 -12.62 -7.46
N ASP A 340 7.48 -11.54 -7.51
CA ASP A 340 7.47 -10.61 -8.64
C ASP A 340 8.87 -10.05 -8.93
N HIS A 341 9.56 -9.57 -7.89
CA HIS A 341 10.93 -9.08 -7.98
C HIS A 341 11.92 -10.16 -8.44
N LEU A 342 11.75 -11.41 -7.98
CA LEU A 342 12.61 -12.53 -8.39
C LEU A 342 12.42 -12.81 -9.88
N ILE A 343 11.18 -12.93 -10.36
CA ILE A 343 10.88 -13.15 -11.78
C ILE A 343 11.45 -11.99 -12.61
N GLN A 344 11.19 -10.75 -12.19
CA GLN A 344 11.71 -9.55 -12.83
C GLN A 344 13.25 -9.58 -12.95
N SER A 345 13.96 -10.04 -11.91
CA SER A 345 15.42 -10.14 -11.94
C SER A 345 15.94 -11.07 -13.05
N TYR A 346 15.27 -12.19 -13.31
CA TYR A 346 15.65 -13.13 -14.38
C TYR A 346 15.26 -12.62 -15.76
N VAL A 347 14.08 -11.99 -15.88
CA VAL A 347 13.67 -11.32 -17.12
C VAL A 347 14.69 -10.24 -17.52
N LEU A 348 15.13 -9.44 -16.55
CA LEU A 348 16.11 -8.37 -16.76
C LEU A 348 17.53 -8.89 -17.00
N LEU A 349 17.91 -10.05 -16.47
CA LEU A 349 19.20 -10.69 -16.77
C LEU A 349 19.25 -11.19 -18.22
N HIS A 350 18.15 -11.76 -18.71
CA HIS A 350 18.09 -12.43 -20.00
C HIS A 350 17.21 -11.68 -21.01
N LYS A 351 17.32 -10.34 -21.10
CA LYS A 351 16.55 -9.49 -22.03
C LYS A 351 16.50 -10.03 -23.47
N ARG A 352 17.57 -10.70 -23.93
CA ARG A 352 17.70 -11.29 -25.29
C ARG A 352 17.16 -12.70 -25.47
N SER A 353 16.97 -13.45 -24.39
CA SER A 353 16.72 -14.88 -24.47
C SER A 353 15.58 -15.26 -23.57
N TRP A 354 14.38 -15.00 -24.09
CA TRP A 354 13.12 -15.42 -23.50
C TRP A 354 13.15 -16.89 -23.04
N MET A 355 13.66 -17.80 -23.89
CA MET A 355 13.74 -19.23 -23.56
C MET A 355 14.63 -19.53 -22.36
N LYS A 356 15.69 -18.74 -22.13
CA LYS A 356 16.50 -18.88 -20.90
C LYS A 356 15.70 -18.44 -19.68
N VAL A 357 14.94 -17.34 -19.79
CA VAL A 357 14.05 -16.90 -18.71
C VAL A 357 13.05 -18.00 -18.37
N VAL A 358 12.38 -18.59 -19.37
CA VAL A 358 11.40 -19.68 -19.15
C VAL A 358 12.03 -20.83 -18.37
N LYS A 359 13.20 -21.33 -18.82
CA LYS A 359 13.89 -22.43 -18.13
C LYS A 359 14.23 -22.09 -16.68
N GLU A 360 14.76 -20.89 -16.41
CA GLU A 360 15.09 -20.47 -15.05
C GLU A 360 13.84 -20.33 -14.17
N ILE A 361 12.75 -19.78 -14.71
CA ILE A 361 11.50 -19.61 -13.97
C ILE A 361 10.81 -20.95 -13.72
N GLU A 362 10.80 -21.87 -14.68
CA GLU A 362 10.26 -23.22 -14.47
C GLU A 362 11.05 -23.97 -13.41
N ARG A 363 12.40 -23.86 -13.43
CA ARG A 363 13.24 -24.40 -12.36
C ARG A 363 12.82 -23.86 -11.00
N ILE A 364 12.68 -22.55 -10.85
CA ILE A 364 12.34 -21.90 -9.57
C ILE A 364 10.91 -22.25 -9.13
N LEU A 365 9.95 -22.22 -10.04
CA LEU A 365 8.53 -22.39 -9.71
C LEU A 365 8.10 -23.83 -9.51
N PHE A 366 8.80 -24.80 -10.09
CA PHE A 366 8.35 -26.19 -10.11
C PHE A 366 9.42 -27.21 -9.70
N GLU A 367 10.71 -26.89 -9.82
CA GLU A 367 11.80 -27.86 -9.60
C GLU A 367 12.61 -27.59 -8.32
N GLU A 368 12.70 -26.34 -7.84
CA GLU A 368 13.44 -26.00 -6.61
C GLU A 368 12.60 -26.35 -5.36
N PRO A 369 12.93 -27.43 -4.61
CA PRO A 369 12.12 -27.94 -3.50
C PRO A 369 12.09 -27.00 -2.28
N ASP A 370 12.98 -26.02 -2.29
CA ASP A 370 13.17 -25.02 -1.24
C ASP A 370 12.07 -23.94 -1.20
N PHE A 371 11.23 -23.88 -2.24
CA PHE A 371 10.14 -22.91 -2.37
C PHE A 371 8.81 -23.55 -1.99
N ASP A 372 8.07 -22.90 -1.07
CA ASP A 372 6.66 -23.25 -0.87
C ASP A 372 5.85 -22.66 -2.04
N HIS A 373 5.47 -23.51 -3.00
CA HIS A 373 4.91 -23.16 -4.30
C HIS A 373 3.45 -22.64 -4.28
N ASN A 374 3.05 -21.90 -3.26
CA ASN A 374 1.74 -21.23 -3.18
C ASN A 374 1.56 -20.08 -4.20
N PHE A 375 2.43 -19.97 -5.19
CA PHE A 375 2.38 -18.96 -6.24
C PHE A 375 1.35 -19.37 -7.31
N SER A 376 0.25 -18.63 -7.39
CA SER A 376 -0.78 -18.82 -8.41
C SER A 376 -1.18 -17.49 -9.03
N TRP A 377 -1.24 -17.45 -10.35
CA TRP A 377 -1.87 -16.37 -11.13
C TRP A 377 -3.36 -16.63 -11.39
N TRP A 378 -3.88 -17.78 -10.96
CA TRP A 378 -5.30 -18.10 -11.00
C TRP A 378 -6.03 -17.49 -9.80
N ASP A 379 -7.15 -16.82 -10.06
CA ASP A 379 -8.05 -16.29 -9.05
C ASP A 379 -9.52 -16.55 -9.47
N THR A 380 -10.46 -16.15 -8.61
CA THR A 380 -11.91 -16.24 -8.87
C THR A 380 -12.51 -14.84 -9.04
N ASP A 381 -13.51 -14.71 -9.93
CA ASP A 381 -14.23 -13.45 -10.09
C ASP A 381 -14.94 -13.09 -8.77
N ALA A 382 -14.63 -11.90 -8.23
CA ALA A 382 -15.23 -11.40 -7.00
C ALA A 382 -16.76 -11.32 -7.05
N ARG A 383 -17.35 -11.17 -8.25
CA ARG A 383 -18.81 -11.17 -8.47
C ARG A 383 -19.36 -12.56 -8.76
N ASN A 384 -18.52 -13.51 -9.18
CA ASN A 384 -18.90 -14.88 -9.48
C ASN A 384 -17.76 -15.85 -9.15
N LYS A 385 -17.76 -16.39 -7.93
CA LYS A 385 -16.69 -17.27 -7.43
C LYS A 385 -16.51 -18.57 -8.21
N ASN A 386 -17.46 -18.93 -9.08
CA ASN A 386 -17.36 -20.12 -9.92
C ASN A 386 -16.60 -19.88 -11.23
N LYS A 387 -16.23 -18.62 -11.53
CA LYS A 387 -15.46 -18.29 -12.74
C LYS A 387 -14.00 -17.99 -12.40
N VAL A 388 -13.11 -18.67 -13.11
CA VAL A 388 -11.66 -18.45 -13.03
C VAL A 388 -11.28 -17.20 -13.81
N VAL A 389 -10.31 -16.46 -13.28
CA VAL A 389 -9.70 -15.29 -13.93
C VAL A 389 -8.17 -15.33 -13.75
N LEU A 390 -7.44 -14.72 -14.67
CA LEU A 390 -6.02 -14.41 -14.50
C LEU A 390 -5.89 -13.11 -13.71
N ASN A 391 -5.18 -13.16 -12.58
CA ASN A 391 -5.00 -11.99 -11.72
C ASN A 391 -3.51 -11.60 -11.62
N PHE A 392 -3.15 -10.52 -12.31
CA PHE A 392 -1.81 -9.93 -12.28
C PHE A 392 -1.74 -8.64 -11.45
N SER A 393 -2.74 -8.35 -10.62
CA SER A 393 -2.86 -7.06 -9.89
C SER A 393 -1.68 -6.78 -8.94
N SER A 394 -0.99 -7.83 -8.50
CA SER A 394 0.19 -7.76 -7.61
C SER A 394 1.53 -7.79 -8.35
N MET A 395 1.53 -7.92 -9.68
CA MET A 395 2.74 -8.11 -10.50
C MET A 395 3.16 -6.81 -11.20
N SER A 396 4.47 -6.62 -11.35
CA SER A 396 5.04 -5.54 -12.14
C SER A 396 4.65 -5.66 -13.62
N PRO A 397 4.73 -4.57 -14.40
CA PRO A 397 4.58 -4.60 -15.86
C PRO A 397 5.43 -5.68 -16.54
N ILE A 398 6.70 -5.79 -16.15
CA ILE A 398 7.67 -6.72 -16.74
C ILE A 398 7.24 -8.16 -16.50
N THR A 399 6.92 -8.49 -15.25
CA THR A 399 6.44 -9.82 -14.86
C THR A 399 5.08 -10.15 -15.47
N THR A 400 4.17 -9.18 -15.57
CA THR A 400 2.84 -9.38 -16.18
C THR A 400 2.96 -9.77 -17.64
N CYS A 401 3.74 -9.02 -18.43
CA CYS A 401 3.97 -9.33 -19.84
C CYS A 401 4.69 -10.68 -20.01
N PHE A 402 5.67 -10.97 -19.14
CA PHE A 402 6.33 -12.28 -19.10
C PHE A 402 5.31 -13.40 -18.85
N LEU A 403 4.57 -13.37 -17.74
CA LEU A 403 3.64 -14.44 -17.38
C LEU A 403 2.56 -14.63 -18.45
N LEU A 404 2.04 -13.54 -19.03
CA LEU A 404 1.07 -13.63 -20.12
C LEU A 404 1.66 -14.38 -21.33
N ARG A 405 2.89 -14.04 -21.74
CA ARG A 405 3.58 -14.72 -22.84
C ARG A 405 3.88 -16.19 -22.49
N TYR A 406 4.32 -16.47 -21.27
CA TYR A 406 4.59 -17.82 -20.78
C TYR A 406 3.32 -18.68 -20.86
N LEU A 407 2.21 -18.21 -20.29
CA LEU A 407 0.96 -18.96 -20.26
C LEU A 407 0.42 -19.24 -21.66
N MET A 408 0.41 -18.20 -22.50
CA MET A 408 -0.16 -18.29 -23.84
C MET A 408 0.71 -19.11 -24.80
N THR A 409 1.99 -19.34 -24.47
CA THR A 409 2.90 -20.15 -25.28
C THR A 409 3.04 -21.58 -24.76
N PHE A 410 3.26 -21.75 -23.46
CA PHE A 410 3.65 -23.03 -22.85
C PHE A 410 2.55 -23.69 -22.03
N GLN A 411 1.59 -22.93 -21.48
CA GLN A 411 0.48 -23.46 -20.67
C GLN A 411 -0.87 -23.44 -21.40
N ARG A 412 -0.86 -23.70 -22.71
CA ARG A 412 -2.07 -23.63 -23.56
C ARG A 412 -3.14 -24.63 -23.18
N ASP A 413 -2.74 -25.86 -22.89
CA ASP A 413 -3.70 -26.92 -22.54
C ASP A 413 -4.33 -26.66 -21.17
N GLU A 414 -3.55 -26.11 -20.23
CA GLU A 414 -4.08 -25.65 -18.95
C GLU A 414 -5.07 -24.50 -19.12
N LEU A 415 -4.74 -23.50 -19.96
CA LEU A 415 -5.66 -22.39 -20.30
C LEU A 415 -6.96 -22.90 -20.92
N LYS A 416 -6.88 -23.80 -21.92
CA LYS A 416 -8.05 -24.41 -22.56
C LYS A 416 -8.91 -25.19 -21.56
N LYS A 417 -8.28 -25.90 -20.62
CA LYS A 417 -8.98 -26.66 -19.58
C LYS A 417 -9.70 -25.74 -18.59
N LYS A 418 -9.04 -24.67 -18.11
CA LYS A 418 -9.60 -23.75 -17.10
C LYS A 418 -10.67 -22.82 -17.66
N PHE A 419 -10.55 -22.39 -18.91
CA PHE A 419 -11.51 -21.52 -19.60
C PHE A 419 -12.39 -22.30 -20.58
N LYS A 420 -12.71 -23.56 -20.26
CA LYS A 420 -13.54 -24.39 -21.14
C LYS A 420 -14.91 -23.70 -21.34
N ASN A 421 -15.21 -23.34 -22.59
CA ASN A 421 -16.44 -22.64 -23.00
C ASN A 421 -16.60 -21.22 -22.43
N ASP A 422 -15.52 -20.59 -21.96
CA ASP A 422 -15.50 -19.21 -21.50
C ASP A 422 -14.30 -18.47 -22.13
N PRO A 423 -14.38 -17.15 -22.40
CA PRO A 423 -13.23 -16.40 -22.85
C PRO A 423 -12.14 -16.37 -21.77
N ILE A 424 -10.88 -16.25 -22.18
CA ILE A 424 -9.78 -16.02 -21.23
C ILE A 424 -9.96 -14.64 -20.61
N LYS A 425 -10.15 -14.61 -19.29
CA LYS A 425 -10.43 -13.39 -18.53
C LYS A 425 -9.22 -12.95 -17.72
N ILE A 426 -8.93 -11.65 -17.75
CA ILE A 426 -7.87 -11.00 -17.00
C ILE A 426 -8.47 -9.91 -16.12
N VAL A 427 -8.08 -9.88 -14.85
CA VAL A 427 -8.42 -8.78 -13.94
C VAL A 427 -7.62 -7.55 -14.35
N GLY A 428 -8.31 -6.50 -14.82
CA GLY A 428 -7.72 -5.19 -15.14
C GLY A 428 -8.16 -4.10 -14.18
N GLY A 429 -8.43 -4.46 -12.92
CA GLY A 429 -8.79 -3.53 -11.85
C GLY A 429 -7.59 -2.78 -11.24
N LYS A 430 -7.82 -2.13 -10.10
CA LYS A 430 -6.80 -1.39 -9.33
C LYS A 430 -5.63 -2.31 -8.95
N SER A 431 -4.52 -2.20 -9.66
CA SER A 431 -3.22 -2.74 -9.25
C SER A 431 -2.55 -1.82 -8.24
N GLN A 432 -1.52 -2.31 -7.55
CA GLN A 432 -0.67 -1.44 -6.72
C GLN A 432 0.06 -0.35 -7.53
N TYR A 433 0.02 -0.44 -8.87
CA TYR A 433 0.60 0.49 -9.84
C TYR A 433 -0.45 1.37 -10.53
N SER A 434 -1.71 1.35 -10.09
CA SER A 434 -2.80 2.12 -10.72
C SER A 434 -2.90 3.53 -10.14
N ASN A 435 -2.95 4.54 -11.01
CA ASN A 435 -3.23 5.92 -10.62
C ASN A 435 -4.74 6.16 -10.64
N ILE A 436 -5.29 6.71 -9.56
CA ILE A 436 -6.68 7.15 -9.53
C ILE A 436 -6.76 8.49 -10.25
N THR A 437 -7.57 8.57 -11.31
CA THR A 437 -7.84 9.86 -11.96
C THR A 437 -9.28 10.25 -11.62
N ARG A 438 -9.47 11.41 -10.98
CA ARG A 438 -10.81 11.92 -10.64
C ARG A 438 -11.40 12.62 -11.85
N ILE A 439 -12.60 12.21 -12.24
CA ILE A 439 -13.45 12.96 -13.18
C ILE A 439 -14.62 13.50 -12.35
N GLY A 440 -14.35 14.58 -11.62
CA GLY A 440 -15.32 15.26 -10.75
C GLY A 440 -15.34 14.78 -9.29
N ASP A 441 -16.32 15.27 -8.53
CA ASP A 441 -16.37 15.13 -7.06
C ASP A 441 -16.67 13.71 -6.56
N TRP A 442 -17.28 12.85 -7.39
CA TRP A 442 -17.82 11.54 -6.99
C TRP A 442 -17.53 10.38 -7.95
N LYS A 443 -16.81 10.61 -9.06
CA LYS A 443 -16.52 9.58 -10.08
C LYS A 443 -15.01 9.39 -10.21
N GLU A 444 -14.53 8.23 -9.78
CA GLU A 444 -13.15 7.79 -9.98
C GLU A 444 -13.08 6.94 -11.25
N GLU A 445 -12.33 7.39 -12.25
CA GLU A 445 -11.92 6.50 -13.34
C GLU A 445 -10.58 5.86 -12.99
N TYR A 446 -10.57 4.53 -13.04
CA TYR A 446 -9.37 3.74 -12.87
C TYR A 446 -8.63 3.73 -14.21
N ASN A 447 -7.70 4.66 -14.39
CA ASN A 447 -6.67 4.47 -15.40
C ASN A 447 -5.76 3.36 -14.90
N SER A 448 -5.88 2.16 -15.45
CA SER A 448 -5.01 1.02 -15.12
C SER A 448 -3.87 0.98 -16.12
N PRO A 449 -2.63 1.38 -15.76
CA PRO A 449 -1.48 1.26 -16.64
C PRO A 449 -1.25 -0.19 -17.08
N GLN A 450 -1.62 -1.16 -16.23
CA GLN A 450 -1.54 -2.58 -16.54
C GLN A 450 -2.39 -2.97 -17.76
N LYS A 451 -3.57 -2.36 -17.95
CA LYS A 451 -4.40 -2.64 -19.13
C LYS A 451 -3.65 -2.30 -20.41
N LYS A 452 -3.13 -1.07 -20.51
CA LYS A 452 -2.39 -0.60 -21.69
C LYS A 452 -1.17 -1.48 -21.98
N LEU A 453 -0.44 -1.86 -20.94
CA LEU A 453 0.71 -2.76 -21.05
C LEU A 453 0.34 -4.14 -21.62
N ILE A 454 -0.78 -4.71 -21.14
CA ILE A 454 -1.29 -5.98 -21.65
C ILE A 454 -1.72 -5.83 -23.11
N GLU A 455 -2.44 -4.77 -23.47
CA GLU A 455 -2.83 -4.50 -24.86
C GLU A 455 -1.61 -4.35 -25.78
N ASP A 456 -0.58 -3.63 -25.34
CA ASP A 456 0.64 -3.45 -26.10
C ASP A 456 1.38 -4.78 -26.28
N GLU A 457 1.43 -5.64 -25.25
CA GLU A 457 2.00 -6.99 -25.34
C GLU A 457 1.25 -7.89 -26.32
N LEU A 458 -0.08 -7.91 -26.25
CA LEU A 458 -0.93 -8.73 -27.13
C LEU A 458 -0.85 -8.30 -28.61
N LYS A 459 -0.58 -7.02 -28.89
CA LYS A 459 -0.41 -6.50 -30.25
C LYS A 459 0.90 -6.92 -30.91
N LYS A 460 1.92 -7.27 -30.13
CA LYS A 460 3.24 -7.67 -30.65
C LYS A 460 3.27 -9.08 -31.24
N TRP A 461 2.25 -9.89 -30.97
CA TRP A 461 2.20 -11.26 -31.47
C TRP A 461 1.92 -11.29 -32.98
N LYS A 462 2.29 -12.39 -33.64
CA LYS A 462 2.01 -12.58 -35.07
C LYS A 462 0.51 -12.50 -35.38
N VAL A 463 -0.31 -13.05 -34.49
CA VAL A 463 -1.76 -12.85 -34.44
C VAL A 463 -2.05 -11.88 -33.30
N PRO A 464 -2.31 -10.59 -33.59
CA PRO A 464 -2.69 -9.63 -32.57
C PRO A 464 -4.00 -10.07 -31.89
N ILE A 465 -4.05 -9.97 -30.57
CA ILE A 465 -5.25 -10.32 -29.81
C ILE A 465 -5.88 -9.06 -29.23
N ARG A 466 -7.16 -8.83 -29.54
CA ARG A 466 -7.92 -7.71 -28.99
C ARG A 466 -8.35 -8.00 -27.55
N LEU A 467 -8.37 -6.93 -26.75
CA LEU A 467 -8.85 -6.95 -25.37
C LEU A 467 -10.22 -6.27 -25.30
N GLU A 468 -11.23 -6.97 -24.79
CA GLU A 468 -12.62 -6.51 -24.72
C GLU A 468 -13.08 -6.41 -23.26
N GLN A 469 -13.91 -5.42 -22.92
CA GLN A 469 -14.40 -5.29 -21.55
C GLN A 469 -15.51 -6.32 -21.27
N ASP A 470 -15.46 -6.99 -20.12
CA ASP A 470 -16.52 -7.92 -19.72
C ASP A 470 -17.84 -7.16 -19.46
N LYS A 471 -18.91 -7.61 -20.10
CA LYS A 471 -20.24 -6.96 -20.05
C LYS A 471 -20.84 -6.93 -18.64
N LYS A 472 -20.47 -7.85 -17.75
CA LYS A 472 -21.03 -8.01 -16.40
C LYS A 472 -20.11 -7.45 -15.31
N ASN A 473 -18.81 -7.38 -15.56
CA ASN A 473 -17.83 -6.89 -14.61
C ASN A 473 -16.83 -5.91 -15.27
N PRO A 474 -16.95 -4.59 -15.03
CA PRO A 474 -16.09 -3.59 -15.67
C PRO A 474 -14.61 -3.69 -15.26
N MET A 475 -14.28 -4.47 -14.22
CA MET A 475 -12.91 -4.73 -13.77
C MET A 475 -12.26 -5.92 -14.48
N ILE A 476 -13.02 -6.65 -15.30
CA ILE A 476 -12.53 -7.83 -16.03
C ILE A 476 -12.45 -7.48 -17.51
N TRP A 477 -11.37 -7.93 -18.13
CA TRP A 477 -11.13 -7.85 -19.55
C TRP A 477 -11.01 -9.25 -20.13
N CYS A 478 -11.62 -9.47 -21.29
CA CYS A 478 -11.63 -10.72 -22.01
C CYS A 478 -10.68 -10.61 -23.20
N LEU A 479 -9.86 -11.63 -23.43
CA LEU A 479 -9.20 -11.79 -24.72
C LEU A 479 -10.26 -12.18 -25.76
N ASN A 480 -10.25 -11.52 -26.93
CA ASN A 480 -11.19 -11.82 -27.99
C ASN A 480 -11.06 -13.30 -28.42
N GLU A 481 -12.18 -14.04 -28.40
CA GLU A 481 -12.18 -15.48 -28.60
C GLU A 481 -11.74 -15.90 -30.01
N THR A 482 -12.12 -15.11 -31.02
CA THR A 482 -11.73 -15.38 -32.42
C THR A 482 -10.23 -15.22 -32.60
N ASP A 483 -9.65 -14.17 -32.04
CA ASP A 483 -8.22 -13.88 -32.11
C ASP A 483 -7.41 -14.94 -31.35
N VAL A 484 -7.85 -15.35 -30.15
CA VAL A 484 -7.23 -16.43 -29.36
C VAL A 484 -7.29 -17.77 -30.11
N SER A 485 -8.42 -18.08 -30.74
CA SER A 485 -8.59 -19.31 -31.53
C SER A 485 -7.62 -19.35 -32.69
N SER A 486 -7.51 -18.25 -33.46
CA SER A 486 -6.53 -18.11 -34.55
C SER A 486 -5.09 -18.19 -34.03
N PHE A 487 -4.79 -17.55 -32.90
CA PHE A 487 -3.47 -17.60 -32.28
C PHE A 487 -3.07 -19.05 -31.89
N PHE A 488 -3.99 -19.82 -31.30
CA PHE A 488 -3.73 -21.22 -30.93
C PHE A 488 -3.66 -22.18 -32.12
N GLN A 489 -4.20 -21.83 -33.28
CA GLN A 489 -4.08 -22.63 -34.52
C GLN A 489 -2.73 -22.43 -35.23
N ILE A 490 -2.20 -21.20 -35.23
CA ILE A 490 -1.05 -20.82 -36.09
C ILE A 490 0.30 -21.18 -35.47
N VAL A 491 0.43 -21.12 -34.15
CA VAL A 491 1.75 -21.09 -33.52
C VAL A 491 2.21 -22.49 -33.10
N ARG A 492 3.08 -23.12 -33.90
CA ARG A 492 3.98 -24.20 -33.40
C ARG A 492 5.10 -23.55 -32.56
N HIS A 493 5.55 -24.25 -31.52
CA HIS A 493 6.24 -23.78 -30.31
C HIS A 493 7.43 -22.78 -30.42
N HIS A 494 7.90 -22.37 -31.59
CA HIS A 494 9.15 -21.59 -31.74
C HIS A 494 9.02 -20.21 -32.42
N ASP A 495 7.85 -19.81 -32.92
CA ASP A 495 7.72 -18.57 -33.72
C ASP A 495 6.53 -17.69 -33.30
N VAL A 496 6.49 -17.28 -32.04
CA VAL A 496 5.35 -16.56 -31.43
C VAL A 496 5.33 -15.06 -31.72
N TYR A 497 6.47 -14.46 -32.09
CA TYR A 497 6.67 -13.00 -32.10
C TYR A 497 6.97 -12.47 -33.52
N LYS A 498 6.56 -11.22 -33.80
CA LYS A 498 6.99 -10.45 -34.98
C LYS A 498 8.37 -9.86 -34.73
#